data_AF-A0A3D2P9Y4-F1
#
_entry.id   AF-A0A3D2P9Y4-F1
#
_cell.length_a   1.000
_cell.length_b   1.000
_cell.length_c   1.000
_cell.angle_alpha   90.00
_cell.angle_beta   90.00
_cell.angle_gamma   90.00
#
_symmetry.space_group_name_H-M   'P 1'
#
loop_
_entity.id
_entity.type
_entity.pdbx_description
1 polymer ?
#
loop_
_entity_poly.entity_id
_entity_poly.type
_entity_poly.pdbx_seq_one_letter_code
_entity_poly.pdbx_strand_id
1 'polypeptide(L)' 'ARKKALLTHFGSAKAVGRAGINDLLKVEGISRQVAQKLYDYFHET' A
#
# COMPACT_ATOMS: atom_id res chain seq x y z
N ALA A 1 -2.57 -11.02 -7.25
CA ALA A 1 -3.32 -9.81 -7.70
C ALA A 1 -2.89 -8.55 -6.92
N ARG A 2 -3.14 -8.45 -5.61
CA ARG A 2 -2.89 -7.23 -4.80
C ARG A 2 -1.46 -6.68 -4.85
N LYS A 3 -0.44 -7.55 -4.69
CA LYS A 3 0.97 -7.14 -4.79
C LYS A 3 1.32 -6.55 -6.17
N LYS A 4 0.79 -7.14 -7.25
CA LYS A 4 0.99 -6.63 -8.62
C LYS A 4 0.30 -5.28 -8.80
N ALA A 5 -0.94 -5.14 -8.34
CA ALA A 5 -1.67 -3.86 -8.39
C ALA A 5 -0.93 -2.75 -7.64
N LEU A 6 -0.42 -3.04 -6.44
CA LEU A 6 0.41 -2.10 -5.67
C LEU A 6 1.68 -1.70 -6.43
N LEU A 7 2.39 -2.67 -7.00
CA LEU A 7 3.60 -2.37 -7.77
C LEU A 7 3.30 -1.62 -9.08
N THR A 8 2.16 -1.87 -9.72
CA THR A 8 1.74 -1.11 -10.91
C THR A 8 1.31 0.31 -10.54
N HIS A 9 0.65 0.51 -9.40
CA HIS A 9 0.22 1.84 -8.94
C HIS A 9 1.37 2.70 -8.43
N PHE A 10 2.28 2.12 -7.65
CA PHE A 10 3.35 2.83 -6.94
C PHE A 10 4.74 2.66 -7.59
N GLY A 11 4.91 1.72 -8.51
CA GLY A 11 6.17 1.44 -9.22
C GLY A 11 7.18 0.62 -8.41
N SER A 12 7.22 0.73 -7.09
CA SER A 12 8.18 -0.02 -6.26
C SER A 12 7.69 -0.25 -4.83
N ALA A 13 8.24 -1.26 -4.15
CA ALA A 13 7.95 -1.51 -2.73
C ALA A 13 8.33 -0.32 -1.82
N LYS A 14 9.39 0.42 -2.18
CA LYS A 14 9.81 1.63 -1.45
C LYS A 14 8.76 2.75 -1.59
N ALA A 15 8.13 2.87 -2.75
CA ALA A 15 7.05 3.83 -2.97
C ALA A 15 5.75 3.41 -2.25
N VAL A 16 5.45 2.10 -2.17
CA VAL A 16 4.35 1.57 -1.35
C VAL A 16 4.55 1.94 0.12
N GLY A 17 5.78 1.82 0.65
CA GLY A 17 6.06 2.20 2.04
C GLY A 17 6.03 3.70 2.33
N ARG A 18 6.17 4.55 1.31
CA ARG A 18 5.98 6.01 1.43
C ARG A 18 4.54 6.45 1.20
N ALA A 19 3.68 5.56 0.71
CA ALA A 19 2.30 5.86 0.42
C ALA A 19 1.50 5.99 1.71
N GLY A 20 0.65 7.00 1.79
CA GLY A 20 -0.32 7.13 2.88
C GLY A 20 -1.44 6.10 2.74
N ILE A 21 -2.17 5.88 3.84
CA ILE A 21 -3.33 4.97 3.88
C ILE A 21 -4.35 5.31 2.78
N ASN A 22 -4.60 6.61 2.53
CA ASN A 22 -5.53 7.06 1.49
C ASN A 22 -5.08 6.68 0.08
N ASP A 23 -3.78 6.65 -0.20
CA ASP A 23 -3.28 6.23 -1.51
C ASP A 23 -3.31 4.72 -1.65
N LEU A 24 -3.01 3.98 -0.59
CA LEU A 24 -3.14 2.51 -0.57
C LEU A 24 -4.59 2.09 -0.84
N LEU A 25 -5.58 2.85 -0.34
CA LEU A 25 -7.00 2.63 -0.57
C LEU A 25 -7.46 2.89 -2.02
N LYS A 26 -6.72 3.70 -2.80
CA LYS A 26 -7.03 3.92 -4.23
C LYS A 26 -6.71 2.70 -5.09
N VAL A 27 -5.88 1.79 -4.59
CA VAL A 27 -5.51 0.58 -5.33
C VAL A 27 -6.65 -0.43 -5.28
N GLU A 28 -7.11 -0.85 -6.45
CA GLU A 28 -8.19 -1.81 -6.58
C GLU A 28 -7.87 -3.12 -5.83
N GLY A 29 -8.81 -3.53 -4.98
CA GLY A 29 -8.67 -4.75 -4.16
C GLY A 29 -7.87 -4.58 -2.87
N ILE A 30 -7.50 -3.34 -2.49
CA ILE A 30 -6.99 -3.00 -1.16
C ILE A 30 -8.13 -2.48 -0.28
N SER A 31 -8.37 -3.16 0.84
CA SER A 31 -9.31 -2.69 1.87
C SER A 31 -8.60 -1.83 2.91
N ARG A 32 -9.37 -1.07 3.70
CA ARG A 32 -8.82 -0.23 4.78
C ARG A 32 -7.97 -1.01 5.78
N GLN A 33 -8.38 -2.23 6.16
CA GLN A 33 -7.56 -3.09 7.04
C GLN A 33 -6.22 -3.47 6.41
N VAL A 34 -6.18 -3.73 5.10
CA VAL A 34 -4.92 -4.08 4.41
C VAL A 34 -4.04 -2.84 4.25
N ALA A 35 -4.63 -1.69 3.91
CA ALA A 35 -3.93 -0.42 3.84
C ALA A 35 -3.30 -0.04 5.19
N GLN A 36 -4.04 -0.21 6.29
CA GLN A 36 -3.53 0.02 7.65
C GLN A 36 -2.36 -0.91 7.96
N LYS A 37 -2.51 -2.23 7.78
CA LYS A 37 -1.42 -3.20 8.02
C LYS A 37 -0.16 -2.91 7.20
N LEU A 38 -0.30 -2.49 5.95
CA LEU A 38 0.83 -2.11 5.11
C LEU A 38 1.48 -0.84 5.63
N TYR A 39 0.67 0.18 5.94
CA TYR A 39 1.16 1.43 6.48
C TYR A 39 1.93 1.20 7.79
N ASP A 40 1.34 0.47 8.74
CA ASP A 40 1.95 0.08 10.00
C ASP A 40 3.27 -0.68 9.75
N TYR A 41 3.28 -1.71 8.89
CA TYR A 41 4.50 -2.45 8.56
C TYR A 41 5.67 -1.58 8.06
N PHE A 42 5.39 -0.49 7.35
CA PHE A 42 6.42 0.42 6.83
C PHE A 42 6.73 1.61 7.75
N HIS A 43 5.89 1.93 8.73
CA HIS A 43 6.01 3.10 9.63
C HIS A 43 6.22 2.72 11.10
N GLU A 44 6.02 1.47 11.47
CA GLU A 44 6.33 0.91 12.79
C GLU A 44 7.83 0.56 12.79
N THR A 45 8.63 1.54 13.22
CA THR A 45 10.07 1.41 13.48
C THR A 45 10.38 0.41 14.58
#